data_AF-A0A3L7WE08-F1
#
_entry.id   AF-A0A3L7WE08-F1
#
_cell.length_a   1.000
_cell.length_b   1.000
_cell.length_c   1.000
_cell.angle_alpha   90.00
_cell.angle_beta   90.00
_cell.angle_gamma   90.00
#
_symmetry.space_group_name_H-M   'P 1'
#
loop_
_entity.id
_entity.type
_entity.pdbx_description
1 polymer ?
#
loop_
_entity_poly.entity_id
_entity_poly.type
_entity_poly.pdbx_seq_one_letter_code
_entity_poly.pdbx_strand_id
1 'polypeptide(L)'
;MSENLRERTELRHAEPLLLVVEGLDTISAALVREGGEGEALLGALRIPRGGSIDALGATLTASAGLSGSAEQVRGGVAEAAIAAGRLAERLGVPIRVVEVEGDASRMLLAGTDRSTLSFEVTAAALVPVDPTERRRRADGVLALLGRTDRSAISDALGDLADAPLRDRDDEREEIRAAATADALRRLGEALSGEDLGEAETDAAPLLVVGSAASLIATGALPLTVLAPLIAPGRTRVLLEPYGVFAALGDSALDDDRAASLLGALLSDLLLPGGDLLLLDGGAEDEVTLQIDGEAQAFTRDSSLVLPLRSGELAEVEIRASNLHLHTQIHGGISRAALIYGDAQLDLSADAQGTLSAAAAAAVTAAPIPAPIQILPTSGGAAGHRSARLLLGDAVDGHVHFSDAEPDAEGWEAARAAGLLAIVQASPETVLRARAVGVRGVIVCGLSDGERDALAASLERRIAAAVATEPFGLLIMTSRRMSQSGRSSAAALLRSLHGGRVTLSAEPIGLVMTGASVLREASAAQAGDVRVIGGAYEGASGTWEGLADPRADDPLGAVRIDGVLRAIPIGDLQRITA
;
A
#
# COMPACT_ATOMS: atom_id res chain seq x y z
N MET A 1 12.40 -60.36 28.47
CA MET A 1 11.18 -59.56 28.21
C MET A 1 11.25 -58.30 29.07
N SER A 2 11.84 -57.25 28.51
CA SER A 2 11.81 -55.89 29.06
C SER A 2 12.01 -54.95 27.87
N GLU A 3 10.93 -54.71 27.15
CA GLU A 3 10.78 -53.57 26.26
C GLU A 3 9.68 -52.73 26.88
N ASN A 4 10.08 -51.69 27.60
CA ASN A 4 9.18 -50.66 28.09
C ASN A 4 9.76 -49.31 27.70
N LEU A 5 8.92 -48.51 27.06
CA LEU A 5 8.91 -47.06 27.10
C LEU A 5 10.21 -46.33 26.68
N ARG A 6 10.56 -46.46 25.41
CA ARG A 6 11.28 -45.39 24.68
C ARG A 6 10.62 -45.16 23.31
N GLU A 7 9.31 -45.01 23.28
CA GLU A 7 8.73 -44.14 22.26
C GLU A 7 9.15 -42.72 22.62
N ARG A 8 10.22 -42.27 21.97
CA ARG A 8 10.53 -40.87 21.83
C ARG A 8 9.34 -40.24 21.12
N THR A 9 8.44 -39.64 21.87
CA THR A 9 7.62 -38.55 21.38
C THR A 9 8.59 -37.40 21.10
N GLU A 10 9.26 -37.45 19.94
CA GLU A 10 9.81 -36.24 19.34
C GLU A 10 8.60 -35.34 19.11
N LEU A 11 8.43 -34.37 20.01
CA LEU A 11 7.57 -33.21 19.79
C LEU A 11 8.05 -32.56 18.49
N ARG A 12 7.47 -32.98 17.36
CA ARG A 12 7.55 -32.22 16.11
C ARG A 12 7.09 -30.82 16.47
N HIS A 13 8.01 -29.88 16.58
CA HIS A 13 7.64 -28.48 16.59
C HIS A 13 6.95 -28.27 15.26
N ALA A 14 5.68 -27.87 15.27
CA ALA A 14 4.98 -27.58 14.04
C ALA A 14 5.80 -26.52 13.28
N GLU A 15 5.98 -26.72 11.98
CA GLU A 15 6.71 -25.76 11.17
C GLU A 15 5.99 -24.41 11.29
N PRO A 16 6.74 -23.29 11.38
CA PRO A 16 6.09 -21.98 11.43
C PRO A 16 5.30 -21.76 10.15
N LEU A 17 4.21 -21.00 10.25
CA LEU A 17 3.33 -20.68 9.15
C LEU A 17 3.65 -19.27 8.63
N LEU A 18 3.77 -19.11 7.32
CA LEU A 18 3.93 -17.83 6.64
C LEU A 18 2.60 -17.48 5.98
N LEU A 19 1.90 -16.52 6.56
CA LEU A 19 0.73 -15.89 5.95
C LEU A 19 1.21 -14.95 4.84
N VAL A 20 0.73 -15.10 3.63
CA VAL A 20 1.15 -14.29 2.47
C VAL A 20 -0.06 -13.74 1.74
N VAL A 21 -0.05 -12.45 1.44
CA VAL A 21 -1.03 -11.80 0.58
C VAL A 21 -0.27 -11.03 -0.51
N GLU A 22 -0.53 -11.39 -1.76
CA GLU A 22 0.06 -10.73 -2.93
C GLU A 22 -0.94 -9.72 -3.50
N GLY A 23 -0.62 -8.43 -3.38
CA GLY A 23 -1.34 -7.36 -4.05
C GLY A 23 -0.80 -7.08 -5.46
N LEU A 24 -1.36 -6.07 -6.12
CA LEU A 24 -0.90 -5.66 -7.46
C LEU A 24 0.58 -5.26 -7.47
N ASP A 25 1.05 -4.51 -6.47
CA ASP A 25 2.41 -3.95 -6.45
C ASP A 25 3.22 -4.31 -5.19
N THR A 26 2.63 -5.06 -4.26
CA THR A 26 3.27 -5.41 -2.99
C THR A 26 3.01 -6.87 -2.61
N ILE A 27 3.86 -7.40 -1.74
CA ILE A 27 3.70 -8.70 -1.08
C ILE A 27 3.74 -8.44 0.41
N SER A 28 2.65 -8.72 1.11
CA SER A 28 2.58 -8.67 2.57
C SER A 28 2.76 -10.06 3.13
N ALA A 29 3.61 -10.23 4.15
CA ALA A 29 3.72 -11.50 4.84
C ALA A 29 3.89 -11.36 6.34
N ALA A 30 3.38 -12.36 7.06
CA ALA A 30 3.52 -12.49 8.51
C ALA A 30 3.93 -13.92 8.87
N LEU A 31 4.93 -14.05 9.74
CA LEU A 31 5.38 -15.33 10.26
C LEU A 31 4.70 -15.61 11.59
N VAL A 32 4.05 -16.75 11.68
CA VAL A 32 3.35 -17.25 12.85
C VAL A 32 4.04 -18.52 13.32
N ARG A 33 4.21 -18.66 14.64
CA ARG A 33 4.61 -19.95 15.23
C ARG A 33 3.39 -20.80 15.50
N GLU A 34 3.40 -22.04 15.05
CA GLU A 34 2.43 -23.04 15.49
C GLU A 34 3.06 -23.96 16.55
N GLY A 35 2.32 -24.23 17.63
CA GLY A 35 2.68 -25.17 18.69
C GLY A 35 3.54 -24.63 19.85
N GLY A 36 3.36 -25.19 21.05
CA GLY A 36 4.04 -24.80 22.30
C GLY A 36 3.08 -24.24 23.36
N GLU A 37 3.52 -23.23 24.12
CA GLU A 37 2.69 -22.45 25.08
C GLU A 37 1.69 -21.46 24.39
N GLY A 38 1.51 -21.56 23.06
CA GLY A 38 0.55 -20.78 22.27
C GLY A 38 1.08 -20.41 20.89
N GLU A 39 0.19 -20.20 19.92
CA GLU A 39 0.52 -19.58 18.64
C GLU A 39 0.81 -18.09 18.83
N ALA A 40 1.82 -17.56 18.14
CA ALA A 40 2.24 -16.17 18.29
C ALA A 40 2.70 -15.57 16.95
N LEU A 41 2.40 -14.29 16.74
CA LEU A 41 2.96 -13.53 15.63
C LEU A 41 4.44 -13.24 15.94
N LEU A 42 5.34 -13.68 15.07
CA LEU A 42 6.77 -13.52 15.25
C LEU A 42 7.33 -12.29 14.52
N GLY A 43 6.64 -11.84 13.49
CA GLY A 43 7.02 -10.67 12.71
C GLY A 43 6.24 -10.60 11.41
N ALA A 44 6.18 -9.40 10.82
CA ALA A 44 5.53 -9.16 9.55
C ALA A 44 6.30 -8.12 8.74
N LEU A 45 6.21 -8.21 7.42
CA LEU A 45 6.93 -7.34 6.50
C LEU A 45 6.21 -7.27 5.15
N ARG A 46 6.07 -6.06 4.61
CA ARG A 46 5.61 -5.80 3.25
C ARG A 46 6.78 -5.44 2.36
N ILE A 47 6.86 -6.06 1.20
CA ILE A 47 7.92 -5.80 0.21
C ILE A 47 7.32 -5.44 -1.16
N PRO A 48 8.08 -4.78 -2.04
CA PRO A 48 7.64 -4.49 -3.40
C PRO A 48 7.51 -5.78 -4.20
N ARG A 49 6.57 -5.79 -5.16
CA ARG A 49 6.44 -6.91 -6.09
C ARG A 49 7.73 -7.14 -6.88
N GLY A 50 8.06 -8.41 -7.12
CA GLY A 50 9.31 -8.85 -7.73
C GLY A 50 10.42 -9.19 -6.73
N GLY A 51 10.21 -8.94 -5.43
CA GLY A 51 10.98 -9.56 -4.35
C GLY A 51 10.64 -11.04 -4.17
N SER A 52 11.55 -11.81 -3.57
CA SER A 52 11.36 -13.26 -3.35
C SER A 52 10.59 -13.54 -2.06
N ILE A 53 9.46 -14.26 -2.17
CA ILE A 53 8.68 -14.76 -1.01
C ILE A 53 9.53 -15.68 -0.14
N ASP A 54 10.38 -16.53 -0.73
CA ASP A 54 11.26 -17.41 0.04
C ASP A 54 12.30 -16.60 0.84
N ALA A 55 12.86 -15.54 0.25
CA ALA A 55 13.76 -14.64 0.96
C ALA A 55 13.05 -13.86 2.07
N LEU A 56 11.80 -13.45 1.84
CA LEU A 56 10.94 -12.81 2.83
C LEU A 56 10.69 -13.75 4.02
N GLY A 57 10.27 -15.00 3.75
CA GLY A 57 10.09 -16.03 4.77
C GLY A 57 11.37 -16.33 5.54
N ALA A 58 12.51 -16.45 4.86
CA ALA A 58 13.81 -16.63 5.49
C ALA A 58 14.21 -15.44 6.39
N THR A 59 13.91 -14.21 5.95
CA THR A 59 14.17 -12.98 6.74
C THR A 59 13.36 -12.97 8.03
N LEU A 60 12.06 -13.25 7.95
CA LEU A 60 11.18 -13.29 9.12
C LEU A 60 11.57 -14.44 10.06
N THR A 61 11.90 -15.62 9.50
CA THR A 61 12.32 -16.80 10.27
C THR A 61 13.62 -16.54 11.02
N ALA A 62 14.62 -15.97 10.34
CA ALA A 62 15.89 -15.62 10.95
C ALA A 62 15.74 -14.53 12.01
N SER A 63 14.91 -13.50 11.75
CA SER A 63 14.62 -12.42 12.72
C SER A 63 13.94 -12.95 13.98
N ALA A 64 13.14 -14.01 13.85
CA ALA A 64 12.51 -14.71 14.97
C ALA A 64 13.45 -15.72 15.69
N GLY A 65 14.71 -15.82 15.28
CA GLY A 65 15.68 -16.78 15.83
C GLY A 65 15.37 -18.24 15.49
N LEU A 66 14.58 -18.48 14.45
CA LEU A 66 14.18 -19.81 14.00
C LEU A 66 15.07 -20.30 12.85
N SER A 67 15.02 -21.61 12.59
CA SER A 67 15.69 -22.27 11.47
C SER A 67 14.71 -23.18 10.73
N GLY A 68 14.82 -23.25 9.41
CA GLY A 68 13.95 -24.09 8.58
C GLY A 68 13.13 -23.27 7.58
N SER A 69 12.23 -23.93 6.87
CA SER A 69 11.23 -23.30 6.02
C SER A 69 9.92 -23.12 6.79
N ALA A 70 9.15 -22.10 6.41
CA ALA A 70 7.78 -21.93 6.86
C ALA A 70 6.81 -22.49 5.82
N GLU A 71 5.75 -23.15 6.27
CA GLU A 71 4.62 -23.52 5.42
C GLU A 71 3.94 -22.22 4.94
N GLN A 72 3.55 -22.14 3.67
CA GLN A 72 2.93 -20.92 3.12
C GLN A 72 1.42 -21.10 2.99
N VAL A 73 0.67 -20.11 3.45
CA VAL A 73 -0.76 -19.95 3.18
C VAL A 73 -1.02 -18.59 2.57
N ARG A 74 -1.94 -18.55 1.61
CA ARG A 74 -2.11 -17.45 0.67
C ARG A 74 -3.50 -16.88 0.79
N GLY A 75 -3.56 -15.56 0.93
CA GLY A 75 -4.80 -14.81 0.91
C GLY A 75 -4.98 -14.03 -0.38
N GLY A 76 -6.24 -13.73 -0.66
CA GLY A 76 -6.69 -12.83 -1.70
C GLY A 76 -8.10 -12.34 -1.40
N VAL A 77 -8.72 -11.69 -2.39
CA VAL A 77 -10.07 -11.12 -2.26
C VAL A 77 -11.11 -12.17 -1.85
N ALA A 78 -11.04 -13.37 -2.42
CA ALA A 78 -11.98 -14.45 -2.12
C ALA A 78 -11.77 -14.98 -0.68
N GLU A 79 -10.52 -15.17 -0.29
CA GLU A 79 -10.14 -15.67 1.03
C GLU A 79 -10.44 -14.63 2.13
N ALA A 80 -10.44 -13.32 1.82
CA ALA A 80 -10.83 -12.27 2.77
C ALA A 80 -12.27 -12.44 3.28
N ALA A 81 -13.22 -12.82 2.41
CA ALA A 81 -14.59 -13.11 2.81
C ALA A 81 -14.66 -14.34 3.74
N ILE A 82 -13.92 -15.40 3.41
CA ILE A 82 -13.85 -16.61 4.25
C ILE A 82 -13.23 -16.29 5.61
N ALA A 83 -12.15 -15.53 5.65
CA ALA A 83 -11.49 -15.08 6.87
C ALA A 83 -12.44 -14.24 7.75
N ALA A 84 -13.21 -13.33 7.14
CA ALA A 84 -14.21 -12.53 7.84
C ALA A 84 -15.31 -13.40 8.47
N GLY A 85 -15.85 -14.37 7.73
CA GLY A 85 -16.83 -15.33 8.25
C GLY A 85 -16.30 -16.16 9.43
N ARG A 86 -15.06 -16.66 9.31
CA ARG A 86 -14.37 -17.39 10.39
C ARG A 86 -14.17 -16.53 11.64
N LEU A 87 -13.79 -15.25 11.47
CA LEU A 87 -13.61 -14.32 12.59
C LEU A 87 -14.95 -13.98 13.27
N ALA A 88 -16.01 -13.74 12.49
CA ALA A 88 -17.36 -13.45 13.03
C ALA A 88 -17.89 -14.63 13.88
N GLU A 89 -17.81 -15.85 13.36
CA GLU A 89 -18.15 -17.06 14.11
C GLU A 89 -17.32 -17.17 15.40
N ARG A 90 -16.01 -16.93 15.32
CA ARG A 90 -15.10 -17.05 16.46
C ARG A 90 -15.41 -16.03 17.56
N LEU A 91 -15.71 -14.79 17.19
CA LEU A 91 -16.09 -13.72 18.11
C LEU A 91 -17.52 -13.89 18.64
N GLY A 92 -18.34 -14.70 17.97
CA GLY A 92 -19.75 -14.88 18.31
C GLY A 92 -20.62 -13.64 18.05
N VAL A 93 -20.11 -12.69 17.27
CA VAL A 93 -20.81 -11.46 16.86
C VAL A 93 -20.55 -11.16 15.39
N PRO A 94 -21.51 -10.53 14.68
CA PRO A 94 -21.26 -10.03 13.32
C PRO A 94 -20.12 -9.02 13.32
N ILE A 95 -19.35 -8.97 12.23
CA ILE A 95 -18.26 -8.00 12.06
C ILE A 95 -18.36 -7.28 10.72
N ARG A 96 -17.71 -6.12 10.68
CA ARG A 96 -17.51 -5.32 9.47
C ARG A 96 -16.03 -5.27 9.16
N VAL A 97 -15.63 -5.56 7.93
CA VAL A 97 -14.22 -5.49 7.50
C VAL A 97 -14.08 -4.45 6.41
N VAL A 98 -13.18 -3.49 6.60
CA VAL A 98 -12.90 -2.41 5.66
C VAL A 98 -11.50 -2.54 5.08
N GLU A 99 -11.43 -2.42 3.77
CA GLU A 99 -10.20 -2.44 3.00
C GLU A 99 -10.20 -1.28 2.01
N VAL A 100 -9.07 -0.57 1.93
CA VAL A 100 -8.84 0.51 0.95
C VAL A 100 -7.71 0.04 0.04
N GLU A 101 -8.04 -0.30 -1.20
CA GLU A 101 -7.09 -0.74 -2.22
C GLU A 101 -6.86 0.34 -3.28
N GLY A 102 -5.94 0.07 -4.21
CA GLY A 102 -5.58 1.01 -5.27
C GLY A 102 -6.73 1.34 -6.21
N ASP A 103 -7.52 0.33 -6.57
CA ASP A 103 -8.56 0.34 -7.62
C ASP A 103 -10.00 0.27 -7.09
N ALA A 104 -10.20 -0.14 -5.83
CA ALA A 104 -11.48 -0.04 -5.12
C ALA A 104 -11.29 0.05 -3.60
N SER A 105 -12.34 0.48 -2.89
CA SER A 105 -12.47 0.20 -1.45
C SER A 105 -13.62 -0.74 -1.22
N ARG A 106 -13.51 -1.61 -0.21
CA ARG A 106 -14.46 -2.67 0.08
C ARG A 106 -14.91 -2.63 1.53
N MET A 107 -16.19 -2.93 1.73
CA MET A 107 -16.77 -3.32 3.01
C MET A 107 -17.26 -4.77 2.92
N LEU A 108 -16.80 -5.63 3.82
CA LEU A 108 -17.36 -6.96 4.03
C LEU A 108 -18.23 -6.94 5.29
N LEU A 109 -19.43 -7.50 5.19
CA LEU A 109 -20.30 -7.79 6.33
C LEU A 109 -20.28 -9.29 6.55
N ALA A 110 -19.85 -9.75 7.72
CA ALA A 110 -19.78 -11.16 8.04
C ALA A 110 -20.66 -11.49 9.25
N GLY A 111 -21.58 -12.45 9.07
CA GLY A 111 -22.43 -13.01 10.10
C GLY A 111 -21.76 -14.15 10.86
N THR A 112 -22.30 -14.48 12.04
CA THR A 112 -21.79 -15.57 12.89
C THR A 112 -22.02 -16.96 12.29
N ASP A 113 -22.91 -17.08 11.30
CA ASP A 113 -23.15 -18.27 10.49
C ASP A 113 -22.17 -18.39 9.31
N ARG A 114 -21.13 -17.55 9.28
CA ARG A 114 -20.14 -17.39 8.20
C ARG A 114 -20.72 -16.86 6.89
N SER A 115 -21.97 -16.37 6.86
CA SER A 115 -22.47 -15.65 5.70
C SER A 115 -21.69 -14.35 5.51
N THR A 116 -21.34 -14.02 4.27
CA THR A 116 -20.59 -12.81 3.94
C THR A 116 -21.22 -12.05 2.78
N LEU A 117 -21.38 -10.75 2.95
CA LEU A 117 -21.74 -9.81 1.89
C LEU A 117 -20.56 -8.88 1.61
N SER A 118 -20.35 -8.54 0.34
CA SER A 118 -19.26 -7.69 -0.10
C SER A 118 -19.80 -6.50 -0.89
N PHE A 119 -19.41 -5.31 -0.48
CA PHE A 119 -19.72 -4.05 -1.15
C PHE A 119 -18.41 -3.44 -1.63
N GLU A 120 -18.25 -3.36 -2.95
CA GLU A 120 -17.06 -2.81 -3.58
C GLU A 120 -17.41 -1.50 -4.29
N VAL A 121 -16.64 -0.45 -3.99
CA VAL A 121 -16.91 0.91 -4.48
C VAL A 121 -15.65 1.44 -5.15
N THR A 122 -15.64 1.42 -6.48
CA THR A 122 -14.51 1.91 -7.29
C THR A 122 -14.29 3.42 -7.16
N ALA A 123 -15.34 4.21 -6.93
CA ALA A 123 -15.23 5.63 -6.62
C ALA A 123 -14.52 5.91 -5.28
N ALA A 124 -14.50 4.91 -4.38
CA ALA A 124 -13.83 4.97 -3.10
C ALA A 124 -12.41 4.39 -3.15
N ALA A 125 -11.90 3.94 -4.30
CA ALA A 125 -10.51 3.51 -4.47
C ALA A 125 -9.50 4.55 -3.98
N LEU A 126 -8.29 4.15 -3.57
CA LEU A 126 -7.22 5.12 -3.26
C LEU A 126 -6.96 6.05 -4.46
N VAL A 127 -6.96 5.48 -5.68
CA VAL A 127 -6.82 6.21 -6.93
C VAL A 127 -7.80 5.64 -7.97
N PRO A 128 -9.00 6.23 -8.10
CA PRO A 128 -10.02 5.72 -9.01
C PRO A 128 -9.54 5.61 -10.46
N VAL A 129 -10.07 4.66 -11.24
CA VAL A 129 -9.77 4.59 -12.68
C VAL A 129 -10.52 5.68 -13.45
N ASP A 130 -11.73 6.03 -13.02
CA ASP A 130 -12.54 7.07 -13.66
C ASP A 130 -11.91 8.47 -13.48
N PRO A 131 -11.69 9.24 -14.56
CA PRO A 131 -11.08 10.56 -14.48
C PRO A 131 -11.87 11.58 -13.65
N THR A 132 -13.20 11.46 -13.59
CA THR A 132 -14.04 12.36 -12.78
C THR A 132 -13.85 12.04 -11.30
N GLU A 133 -13.84 10.76 -10.93
CA GLU A 133 -13.59 10.33 -9.56
C GLU A 133 -12.16 10.63 -9.11
N ARG A 134 -11.15 10.52 -9.98
CA ARG A 134 -9.79 10.99 -9.64
C ARG A 134 -9.74 12.47 -9.32
N ARG A 135 -10.43 13.30 -10.11
CA ARG A 135 -10.53 14.75 -9.83
C ARG A 135 -11.19 15.00 -8.48
N ARG A 136 -12.27 14.26 -8.18
CA ARG A 136 -12.96 14.34 -6.88
C ARG A 136 -12.04 13.91 -5.73
N ARG A 137 -11.24 12.86 -5.90
CA ARG A 137 -10.24 12.44 -4.91
C ARG A 137 -9.18 13.52 -4.70
N ALA A 138 -8.66 14.10 -5.78
CA ALA A 138 -7.70 15.20 -5.68
C ALA A 138 -8.30 16.41 -4.96
N ASP A 139 -9.55 16.77 -5.24
CA ASP A 139 -10.27 17.85 -4.55
C ASP A 139 -10.49 17.54 -3.06
N GLY A 140 -10.82 16.29 -2.70
CA GLY A 140 -10.94 15.84 -1.31
C GLY A 140 -9.62 15.95 -0.55
N VAL A 141 -8.52 15.51 -1.16
CA VAL A 141 -7.16 15.65 -0.59
C VAL A 141 -6.75 17.11 -0.42
N LEU A 142 -7.03 17.97 -1.42
CA LEU A 142 -6.76 19.41 -1.33
C LEU A 142 -7.51 20.05 -0.17
N ALA A 143 -8.78 19.70 0.00
CA ALA A 143 -9.62 20.21 1.09
C ALA A 143 -9.08 19.81 2.46
N LEU A 144 -8.66 18.55 2.63
CA LEU A 144 -8.13 18.03 3.88
C LEU A 144 -6.75 18.61 4.23
N LEU A 145 -5.87 18.80 3.25
CA LEU A 145 -4.51 19.31 3.47
C LEU A 145 -4.39 20.84 3.40
N GLY A 146 -5.47 21.57 3.06
CA GLY A 146 -5.44 23.01 2.87
C GLY A 146 -4.52 23.47 1.73
N ARG A 147 -4.30 22.62 0.72
CA ARG A 147 -3.41 22.87 -0.43
C ARG A 147 -4.19 23.45 -1.62
N THR A 148 -3.49 24.00 -2.60
CA THR A 148 -4.12 24.68 -3.77
C THR A 148 -3.72 24.15 -5.14
N ASP A 149 -2.60 23.42 -5.27
CA ASP A 149 -2.16 22.85 -6.55
C ASP A 149 -2.81 21.48 -6.79
N ARG A 150 -3.97 21.47 -7.45
CA ARG A 150 -4.65 20.22 -7.85
C ARG A 150 -3.78 19.34 -8.74
N SER A 151 -2.98 19.91 -9.63
CA SER A 151 -2.14 19.12 -10.53
C SER A 151 -1.07 18.38 -9.74
N ALA A 152 -0.48 19.01 -8.72
CA ALA A 152 0.50 18.35 -7.85
C ALA A 152 -0.12 17.14 -7.14
N ILE A 153 -1.33 17.32 -6.59
CA ILE A 153 -2.03 16.25 -5.89
C ILE A 153 -2.42 15.13 -6.85
N SER A 154 -2.97 15.44 -8.03
CA SER A 154 -3.31 14.43 -9.04
C SER A 154 -2.08 13.64 -9.47
N ASP A 155 -0.94 14.32 -9.66
CA ASP A 155 0.31 13.66 -10.00
C ASP A 155 0.82 12.77 -8.85
N ALA A 156 0.79 13.25 -7.61
CA ALA A 156 1.21 12.47 -6.46
C ALA A 156 0.33 11.23 -6.24
N LEU A 157 -1.00 11.37 -6.38
CA LEU A 157 -1.94 10.26 -6.33
C LEU A 157 -1.66 9.25 -7.44
N GLY A 158 -1.49 9.71 -8.67
CA GLY A 158 -1.14 8.82 -9.77
C GLY A 158 0.17 8.07 -9.53
N ASP A 159 1.19 8.72 -8.94
CA ASP A 159 2.46 8.07 -8.59
C ASP A 159 2.30 7.02 -7.49
N LEU A 160 1.42 7.28 -6.50
CA LEU A 160 1.06 6.32 -5.45
C LEU A 160 0.34 5.10 -6.03
N ALA A 161 -0.53 5.29 -7.03
CA ALA A 161 -1.25 4.21 -7.70
C ALA A 161 -0.30 3.28 -8.46
N ASP A 162 0.64 3.86 -9.21
CA ASP A 162 1.53 3.08 -10.07
C ASP A 162 2.62 2.33 -9.26
N ALA A 163 2.97 2.80 -8.05
CA ALA A 163 3.93 2.15 -7.18
C ALA A 163 3.80 2.61 -5.71
N PRO A 164 2.96 1.96 -4.89
CA PRO A 164 2.61 2.39 -3.54
C PRO A 164 3.76 2.49 -2.54
N LEU A 165 4.87 1.80 -2.77
CA LEU A 165 6.05 1.83 -1.88
C LEU A 165 7.18 2.74 -2.41
N ARG A 166 6.99 3.42 -3.56
CA ARG A 166 8.01 4.28 -4.18
C ARG A 166 7.83 5.75 -3.85
N ASP A 167 8.92 6.51 -3.97
CA ASP A 167 9.07 7.93 -3.68
C ASP A 167 8.51 8.34 -2.32
N ARG A 168 8.66 7.47 -1.32
CA ARG A 168 8.11 7.69 0.02
C ARG A 168 8.87 8.83 0.71
N ASP A 169 8.15 9.89 1.06
CA ASP A 169 8.59 11.01 1.89
C ASP A 169 7.41 11.51 2.75
N ASP A 170 7.67 12.41 3.70
CA ASP A 170 6.64 12.90 4.62
C ASP A 170 5.46 13.57 3.88
N GLU A 171 5.75 14.30 2.79
CA GLU A 171 4.71 14.96 1.99
C GLU A 171 3.82 13.94 1.27
N ARG A 172 4.39 12.89 0.69
CA ARG A 172 3.61 11.82 0.05
C ARG A 172 2.82 11.00 1.06
N GLU A 173 3.31 10.88 2.28
CA GLU A 173 2.57 10.23 3.36
C GLU A 173 1.36 11.03 3.82
N GLU A 174 1.48 12.36 3.93
CA GLU A 174 0.32 13.23 4.16
C GLU A 174 -0.72 13.08 3.04
N ILE A 175 -0.27 13.04 1.78
CA ILE A 175 -1.16 12.85 0.62
C ILE A 175 -1.83 11.48 0.67
N ARG A 176 -1.09 10.41 0.99
CA ARG A 176 -1.64 9.06 1.13
C ARG A 176 -2.67 8.98 2.26
N ALA A 177 -2.37 9.58 3.41
CA ALA A 177 -3.27 9.64 4.55
C ALA A 177 -4.57 10.37 4.17
N ALA A 178 -4.47 11.58 3.60
CA ALA A 178 -5.63 12.34 3.15
C ALA A 178 -6.43 11.62 2.06
N ALA A 179 -5.76 10.92 1.14
CA ALA A 179 -6.41 10.14 0.09
C ALA A 179 -7.16 8.94 0.65
N THR A 180 -6.58 8.27 1.65
CA THR A 180 -7.20 7.15 2.37
C THR A 180 -8.40 7.65 3.20
N ALA A 181 -8.29 8.81 3.84
CA ALA A 181 -9.40 9.44 4.55
C ALA A 181 -10.57 9.76 3.61
N ASP A 182 -10.30 10.35 2.44
CA ASP A 182 -11.34 10.61 1.44
C ASP A 182 -11.92 9.31 0.85
N ALA A 183 -11.12 8.25 0.68
CA ALA A 183 -11.61 6.92 0.30
C ALA A 183 -12.63 6.37 1.30
N LEU A 184 -12.29 6.38 2.59
CA LEU A 184 -13.16 5.89 3.66
C LEU A 184 -14.46 6.71 3.73
N ARG A 185 -14.36 8.03 3.56
CA ARG A 185 -15.51 8.95 3.47
C ARG A 185 -16.41 8.61 2.28
N ARG A 186 -15.83 8.40 1.08
CA ARG A 186 -16.55 8.02 -0.14
C ARG A 186 -17.21 6.65 -0.03
N LEU A 187 -16.55 5.70 0.64
CA LEU A 187 -17.12 4.40 0.93
C LEU A 187 -18.34 4.55 1.84
N GLY A 188 -18.25 5.35 2.91
CA GLY A 188 -19.39 5.67 3.78
C GLY A 188 -20.55 6.34 3.05
N GLU A 189 -20.26 7.32 2.17
CA GLU A 189 -21.27 7.95 1.32
C GLU A 189 -21.97 6.95 0.39
N ALA A 190 -21.23 6.01 -0.18
CA ALA A 190 -21.78 5.01 -1.09
C ALA A 190 -22.61 3.95 -0.36
N LEU A 191 -22.27 3.65 0.89
CA LEU A 191 -23.04 2.74 1.76
C LEU A 191 -24.27 3.42 2.39
N SER A 192 -24.33 4.76 2.36
CA SER A 192 -25.43 5.51 2.94
C SER A 192 -26.74 5.24 2.19
N GLY A 193 -27.65 4.50 2.84
CA GLY A 193 -28.95 4.13 2.27
C GLY A 193 -29.01 2.72 1.68
N GLU A 194 -27.91 1.96 1.73
CA GLU A 194 -27.93 0.52 1.50
C GLU A 194 -28.48 -0.22 2.74
N ASP A 195 -29.20 -1.32 2.52
CA ASP A 195 -29.66 -2.20 3.60
C ASP A 195 -28.52 -3.15 3.99
N LEU A 196 -27.85 -2.85 5.11
CA LEU A 196 -26.69 -3.62 5.60
C LEU A 196 -27.11 -4.81 6.48
N GLY A 197 -28.41 -5.07 6.64
CA GLY A 197 -28.95 -6.21 7.38
C GLY A 197 -28.56 -6.26 8.87
N GLU A 198 -28.51 -7.46 9.47
CA GLU A 198 -28.21 -7.64 10.90
C GLU A 198 -26.79 -7.16 11.31
N ALA A 199 -25.90 -6.95 10.35
CA ALA A 199 -24.56 -6.39 10.57
C ALA A 199 -24.55 -4.86 10.73
N GLU A 200 -25.70 -4.18 10.54
CA GLU A 200 -25.88 -2.73 10.75
C GLU A 200 -25.94 -2.34 12.24
N THR A 201 -25.95 -3.31 13.16
CA THR A 201 -26.12 -3.04 14.60
C THR A 201 -24.95 -2.26 15.22
N ASP A 202 -25.26 -1.32 16.11
CA ASP A 202 -24.33 -0.44 16.85
C ASP A 202 -23.18 -1.16 17.60
N ALA A 203 -23.24 -2.49 17.71
CA ALA A 203 -22.30 -3.31 18.45
C ALA A 203 -21.30 -4.10 17.59
N ALA A 204 -21.51 -4.18 16.27
CA ALA A 204 -20.59 -4.94 15.40
C ALA A 204 -19.21 -4.26 15.35
N PRO A 205 -18.12 -4.94 15.72
CA PRO A 205 -16.78 -4.35 15.62
C PRO A 205 -16.44 -4.06 14.16
N LEU A 206 -15.65 -3.01 13.96
CA LEU A 206 -15.09 -2.62 12.68
C LEU A 206 -13.62 -3.03 12.62
N LEU A 207 -13.31 -3.99 11.77
CA LEU A 207 -11.95 -4.38 11.43
C LEU A 207 -11.48 -3.55 10.23
N VAL A 208 -10.39 -2.81 10.39
CA VAL A 208 -9.69 -2.15 9.27
C VAL A 208 -8.46 -2.97 8.94
N VAL A 209 -8.20 -3.19 7.64
CA VAL A 209 -7.12 -4.06 7.17
C VAL A 209 -6.10 -3.28 6.32
N GLY A 210 -4.85 -3.73 6.36
CA GLY A 210 -3.79 -3.29 5.45
C GLY A 210 -3.34 -1.84 5.66
N SER A 211 -3.16 -1.12 4.56
CA SER A 211 -2.54 0.22 4.59
C SER A 211 -3.33 1.24 5.41
N ALA A 212 -4.67 1.21 5.33
CA ALA A 212 -5.52 2.08 6.14
C ALA A 212 -5.35 1.78 7.64
N ALA A 213 -5.29 0.50 8.01
CA ALA A 213 -5.06 0.07 9.38
C ALA A 213 -3.67 0.47 9.88
N SER A 214 -2.64 0.37 9.04
CA SER A 214 -1.28 0.82 9.34
C SER A 214 -1.20 2.33 9.60
N LEU A 215 -1.84 3.14 8.75
CA LEU A 215 -1.88 4.59 8.92
C LEU A 215 -2.57 4.99 10.23
N ILE A 216 -3.64 4.29 10.61
CA ILE A 216 -4.33 4.53 11.89
C ILE A 216 -3.48 4.03 13.08
N ALA A 217 -2.84 2.87 12.95
CA ALA A 217 -1.98 2.28 13.98
C ALA A 217 -0.74 3.12 14.29
N THR A 218 -0.18 3.78 13.27
CA THR A 218 1.00 4.66 13.38
C THR A 218 0.66 6.10 13.74
N GLY A 219 -0.64 6.45 13.80
CA GLY A 219 -1.11 7.80 14.11
C GLY A 219 -1.05 8.79 12.94
N ALA A 220 -0.74 8.33 11.73
CA ALA A 220 -0.84 9.13 10.51
C ALA A 220 -2.30 9.45 10.14
N LEU A 221 -3.24 8.60 10.57
CA LEU A 221 -4.67 8.85 10.52
C LEU A 221 -5.29 8.77 11.93
N PRO A 222 -6.14 9.73 12.32
CA PRO A 222 -6.90 9.62 13.56
C PRO A 222 -8.03 8.59 13.41
N LEU A 223 -8.43 7.98 14.52
CA LEU A 223 -9.54 7.01 14.54
C LEU A 223 -10.86 7.60 14.02
N THR A 224 -11.05 8.91 14.16
CA THR A 224 -12.24 9.65 13.71
C THR A 224 -12.48 9.59 12.20
N VAL A 225 -11.47 9.21 11.41
CA VAL A 225 -11.61 9.00 9.96
C VAL A 225 -12.64 7.91 9.61
N LEU A 226 -12.91 6.99 10.54
CA LEU A 226 -13.84 5.88 10.36
C LEU A 226 -15.31 6.26 10.64
N ALA A 227 -15.58 7.50 11.06
CA ALA A 227 -16.95 7.98 11.35
C ALA A 227 -17.96 7.67 10.23
N PRO A 228 -17.65 7.86 8.94
CA PRO A 228 -18.61 7.62 7.85
C PRO A 228 -19.00 6.15 7.68
N LEU A 229 -18.30 5.22 8.34
CA LEU A 229 -18.47 3.77 8.18
C LEU A 229 -19.17 3.14 9.39
N ILE A 230 -19.55 3.95 10.39
CA ILE A 230 -20.19 3.46 11.61
C ILE A 230 -21.57 4.06 11.81
N ALA A 231 -22.46 3.28 12.41
CA ALA A 231 -23.75 3.76 12.89
C ALA A 231 -23.57 4.59 14.18
N PRO A 232 -24.53 5.48 14.52
CA PRO A 232 -24.57 6.12 15.83
C PRO A 232 -24.48 5.09 16.95
N GLY A 233 -23.64 5.34 17.94
CA GLY A 233 -23.33 4.38 19.00
C GLY A 233 -21.84 4.07 19.11
N ARG A 234 -21.51 3.09 19.94
CA ARG A 234 -20.13 2.73 20.27
C ARG A 234 -19.66 1.57 19.38
N THR A 235 -18.79 1.86 18.43
CA THR A 235 -18.10 0.84 17.64
C THR A 235 -16.71 0.55 18.22
N ARG A 236 -16.43 -0.74 18.46
CA ARG A 236 -15.07 -1.23 18.76
C ARG A 236 -14.29 -1.31 17.45
N VAL A 237 -13.09 -0.73 17.39
CA VAL A 237 -12.22 -0.80 16.22
C VAL A 237 -11.08 -1.79 16.46
N LEU A 238 -10.89 -2.68 15.50
CA LEU A 238 -9.76 -3.60 15.40
C LEU A 238 -8.93 -3.22 14.17
N LEU A 239 -7.61 -3.36 14.26
CA LEU A 239 -6.68 -2.99 13.20
C LEU A 239 -5.82 -4.20 12.84
N GLU A 240 -5.79 -4.57 11.57
CA GLU A 240 -4.83 -5.55 11.03
C GLU A 240 -3.86 -4.79 10.11
N PRO A 241 -2.78 -4.19 10.64
CA PRO A 241 -1.91 -3.30 9.87
C PRO A 241 -0.95 -4.03 8.93
N TYR A 242 -0.85 -5.36 9.01
CA TYR A 242 0.12 -6.14 8.25
C TYR A 242 -0.42 -6.49 6.85
N GLY A 243 -1.74 -6.49 6.65
CA GLY A 243 -2.39 -6.78 5.38
C GLY A 243 -2.30 -8.26 5.01
N VAL A 244 -2.39 -9.14 6.01
CA VAL A 244 -2.30 -10.60 5.86
C VAL A 244 -3.58 -11.31 6.31
N PHE A 245 -4.57 -10.58 6.81
CA PHE A 245 -5.85 -11.12 7.31
C PHE A 245 -6.48 -12.13 6.35
N ALA A 246 -6.49 -11.81 5.06
CA ALA A 246 -7.08 -12.65 4.03
C ALA A 246 -6.46 -14.06 3.96
N ALA A 247 -5.19 -14.24 4.33
CA ALA A 247 -4.54 -15.56 4.29
C ALA A 247 -5.16 -16.56 5.29
N LEU A 248 -5.89 -16.08 6.31
CA LEU A 248 -6.64 -16.94 7.22
C LEU A 248 -7.88 -17.58 6.57
N GLY A 249 -8.24 -17.17 5.35
CA GLY A 249 -9.29 -17.78 4.54
C GLY A 249 -8.80 -18.87 3.59
N ASP A 250 -7.49 -19.14 3.52
CA ASP A 250 -6.95 -20.15 2.61
C ASP A 250 -7.55 -21.54 2.91
N SER A 251 -7.93 -22.25 1.85
CA SER A 251 -8.38 -23.65 1.89
C SER A 251 -7.32 -24.65 2.40
N ALA A 252 -6.04 -24.29 2.35
CA ALA A 252 -4.95 -25.06 2.96
C ALA A 252 -5.01 -25.04 4.50
N LEU A 253 -5.71 -24.07 5.09
CA LEU A 253 -6.06 -24.05 6.50
C LEU A 253 -7.44 -24.69 6.69
N ASP A 254 -7.45 -25.92 7.21
CA ASP A 254 -8.70 -26.52 7.68
C ASP A 254 -9.33 -25.69 8.81
N ASP A 255 -10.62 -25.92 9.06
CA ASP A 255 -11.39 -25.09 9.97
C ASP A 255 -10.90 -25.14 11.41
N ASP A 256 -10.40 -26.29 11.87
CA ASP A 256 -9.88 -26.46 13.23
C ASP A 256 -8.57 -25.68 13.41
N ARG A 257 -7.65 -25.79 12.44
CA ARG A 257 -6.38 -25.05 12.43
C ARG A 257 -6.61 -23.54 12.30
N ALA A 258 -7.51 -23.12 11.40
CA ALA A 258 -7.87 -21.71 11.25
C ALA A 258 -8.51 -21.13 12.52
N ALA A 259 -9.39 -21.87 13.19
CA ALA A 259 -10.00 -21.45 14.45
C ALA A 259 -8.96 -21.35 15.59
N SER A 260 -8.00 -22.26 15.64
CA SER A 260 -6.88 -22.22 16.60
C SER A 260 -6.02 -20.96 16.38
N LEU A 261 -5.59 -20.74 15.13
CA LEU A 261 -4.81 -19.56 14.73
C LEU A 261 -5.55 -18.25 15.06
N LEU A 262 -6.81 -18.12 14.68
CA LEU A 262 -7.63 -16.95 15.00
C LEU A 262 -7.77 -16.74 16.50
N GLY A 263 -7.93 -17.82 17.27
CA GLY A 263 -8.05 -17.74 18.72
C GLY A 263 -6.79 -17.22 19.40
N ALA A 264 -5.62 -17.67 18.96
CA ALA A 264 -4.35 -17.33 19.57
C ALA A 264 -3.75 -16.01 19.05
N LEU A 265 -3.91 -15.71 17.75
CA LEU A 265 -3.39 -14.50 17.13
C LEU A 265 -4.30 -13.29 17.31
N LEU A 266 -5.46 -13.42 17.97
CA LEU A 266 -6.44 -12.33 18.05
C LEU A 266 -5.85 -11.06 18.67
N SER A 267 -4.94 -11.17 19.65
CA SER A 267 -4.25 -10.03 20.26
C SER A 267 -3.06 -9.51 19.46
N ASP A 268 -2.45 -10.36 18.64
CA ASP A 268 -1.18 -10.08 17.97
C ASP A 268 -1.40 -9.55 16.55
N LEU A 269 -2.36 -10.16 15.85
CA LEU A 269 -2.74 -9.82 14.48
C LEU A 269 -3.78 -8.69 14.46
N LEU A 270 -4.78 -8.73 15.35
CA LEU A 270 -5.84 -7.73 15.43
C LEU A 270 -5.56 -6.78 16.59
N LEU A 271 -4.80 -5.73 16.30
CA LEU A 271 -4.43 -4.73 17.30
C LEU A 271 -5.69 -3.98 17.77
N PRO A 272 -5.83 -3.70 19.07
CA PRO A 272 -6.95 -2.90 19.57
C PRO A 272 -6.78 -1.45 19.10
N GLY A 273 -7.54 -1.03 18.09
CA GLY A 273 -7.52 0.35 17.60
C GLY A 273 -8.05 1.33 18.66
N GLY A 274 -9.12 0.90 19.34
CA GLY A 274 -9.81 1.63 20.41
C GLY A 274 -11.31 1.72 20.14
N ASP A 275 -12.03 2.41 21.02
CA ASP A 275 -13.46 2.63 20.84
C ASP A 275 -13.74 3.97 20.13
N LEU A 276 -14.67 3.94 19.19
CA LEU A 276 -15.21 5.10 18.50
C LEU A 276 -16.68 5.25 18.88
N LEU A 277 -17.05 6.39 19.47
CA LEU A 277 -18.44 6.69 19.84
C LEU A 277 -18.96 7.81 18.96
N LEU A 278 -19.94 7.50 18.10
CA LEU A 278 -20.63 8.47 17.27
C LEU A 278 -21.96 8.84 17.91
N LEU A 279 -22.17 10.12 18.19
CA LEU A 279 -23.46 10.67 18.56
C LEU A 279 -24.11 11.28 17.33
N ASP A 280 -25.33 10.82 17.03
CA ASP A 280 -26.11 11.40 15.94
C ASP A 280 -26.37 12.90 16.22
N GLY A 281 -26.21 13.71 15.17
CA GLY A 281 -26.34 15.17 15.18
C GLY A 281 -27.79 15.64 15.13
N GLY A 282 -28.74 14.92 15.74
CA GLY A 282 -30.15 15.31 15.82
C GLY A 282 -30.35 16.79 16.20
N ALA A 283 -31.44 17.41 15.72
CA ALA A 283 -31.60 18.87 15.77
C ALA A 283 -31.70 19.46 17.20
N GLU A 284 -30.85 20.46 17.46
CA GLU A 284 -30.90 21.46 18.55
C GLU A 284 -30.71 21.03 20.03
N ASP A 285 -30.35 19.78 20.31
CA ASP A 285 -30.12 19.38 21.70
C ASP A 285 -28.75 19.85 22.26
N GLU A 286 -28.77 20.50 23.42
CA GLU A 286 -27.56 20.79 24.19
C GLU A 286 -27.03 19.48 24.79
N VAL A 287 -25.88 19.02 24.27
CA VAL A 287 -25.20 17.82 24.77
C VAL A 287 -24.21 18.19 25.85
N THR A 288 -24.35 17.58 27.01
CA THR A 288 -23.33 17.63 28.06
C THR A 288 -22.58 16.30 28.08
N LEU A 289 -21.25 16.40 28.10
CA LEU A 289 -20.35 15.26 28.13
C LEU A 289 -19.56 15.29 29.45
N GLN A 290 -19.53 14.18 30.17
CA GLN A 290 -18.63 13.95 31.27
C GLN A 290 -17.74 12.74 31.00
N ILE A 291 -16.47 12.86 31.37
CA ILE A 291 -15.48 11.79 31.28
C ILE A 291 -14.90 11.61 32.67
N ASP A 292 -15.08 10.42 33.23
CA ASP A 292 -14.72 10.08 34.62
C ASP A 292 -15.27 11.10 35.64
N GLY A 293 -16.47 11.62 35.36
CA GLY A 293 -17.17 12.63 36.17
C GLY A 293 -16.74 14.08 35.92
N GLU A 294 -15.74 14.34 35.06
CA GLU A 294 -15.31 15.69 34.69
C GLU A 294 -16.01 16.18 33.43
N ALA A 295 -16.61 17.36 33.49
CA ALA A 295 -17.28 17.97 32.36
C ALA A 295 -16.31 18.35 31.24
N GLN A 296 -16.61 17.95 30.01
CA GLN A 296 -15.83 18.25 28.82
C GLN A 296 -16.60 19.19 27.89
N ALA A 297 -15.89 20.09 27.21
CA ALA A 297 -16.46 20.87 26.13
C ALA A 297 -16.65 19.96 24.92
N PHE A 298 -17.91 19.79 24.50
CA PHE A 298 -18.23 18.95 23.35
C PHE A 298 -19.42 19.55 22.62
N THR A 299 -19.16 20.13 21.45
CA THR A 299 -20.16 20.83 20.64
C THR A 299 -20.52 20.03 19.42
N ARG A 300 -21.65 20.37 18.80
CA ARG A 300 -22.05 19.78 17.52
C ARG A 300 -20.95 19.98 16.48
N ASP A 301 -20.78 18.97 15.62
CA ASP A 301 -19.80 18.90 14.53
C ASP A 301 -18.36 19.00 15.05
N SER A 302 -18.11 18.47 16.25
CA SER A 302 -16.78 18.35 16.84
C SER A 302 -16.43 16.91 17.18
N SER A 303 -15.14 16.64 17.28
CA SER A 303 -14.62 15.37 17.77
C SER A 303 -13.69 15.60 18.95
N LEU A 304 -13.64 14.62 19.84
CA LEU A 304 -12.79 14.61 21.03
C LEU A 304 -12.01 13.31 21.05
N VAL A 305 -10.68 13.42 20.91
CA VAL A 305 -9.78 12.27 21.07
C VAL A 305 -9.39 12.15 22.54
N LEU A 306 -9.69 11.00 23.13
CA LEU A 306 -9.32 10.70 24.50
C LEU A 306 -7.89 10.16 24.54
N PRO A 307 -7.02 10.59 25.47
CA PRO A 307 -5.64 10.12 25.54
C PRO A 307 -5.50 8.70 26.17
N LEU A 308 -6.53 7.86 26.01
CA LEU A 308 -6.57 6.49 26.56
C LEU A 308 -5.67 5.56 25.75
N ARG A 309 -4.74 4.90 26.42
CA ARG A 309 -3.84 3.89 25.84
C ARG A 309 -4.51 2.52 25.80
N SER A 310 -3.89 1.58 25.11
CA SER A 310 -4.33 0.17 25.12
C SER A 310 -4.43 -0.36 26.55
N GLY A 311 -5.60 -0.93 26.89
CA GLY A 311 -5.91 -1.45 28.22
C GLY A 311 -6.46 -0.42 29.22
N GLU A 312 -6.40 0.88 28.90
CA GLU A 312 -7.05 1.94 29.68
C GLU A 312 -8.51 2.08 29.27
N LEU A 313 -9.35 2.54 30.19
CA LEU A 313 -10.76 2.83 29.95
C LEU A 313 -11.15 4.11 30.68
N ALA A 314 -12.20 4.77 30.17
CA ALA A 314 -12.87 5.87 30.84
C ALA A 314 -14.37 5.63 30.88
N GLU A 315 -15.02 6.13 31.93
CA GLU A 315 -16.47 6.25 32.00
C GLU A 315 -16.91 7.49 31.26
N VAL A 316 -17.83 7.31 30.31
CA VAL A 316 -18.41 8.39 29.51
C VAL A 316 -19.89 8.50 29.87
N GLU A 317 -20.27 9.68 30.34
CA GLU A 317 -21.66 10.03 30.58
C GLU A 317 -22.07 11.16 29.63
N ILE A 318 -23.14 10.91 28.87
CA ILE A 318 -23.69 11.85 27.91
C ILE A 318 -25.13 12.14 28.31
N ARG A 319 -25.47 13.44 28.42
CA ARG A 319 -26.84 13.88 28.62
C ARG A 319 -27.23 14.85 27.51
N ALA A 320 -28.30 14.52 26.82
CA ALA A 320 -29.04 15.38 25.89
C ALA A 320 -30.51 15.37 26.30
N SER A 321 -31.34 16.28 25.75
CA SER A 321 -32.71 16.58 26.21
C SER A 321 -33.56 15.38 26.67
N ASN A 322 -33.52 14.27 25.93
CA ASN A 322 -34.22 13.01 26.26
C ASN A 322 -33.29 11.78 26.34
N LEU A 323 -31.98 11.96 26.22
CA LEU A 323 -30.99 10.89 26.20
C LEU A 323 -30.08 11.00 27.43
N HIS A 324 -30.01 9.92 28.21
CA HIS A 324 -28.99 9.75 29.22
C HIS A 324 -28.26 8.44 28.94
N LEU A 325 -27.03 8.54 28.46
CA LEU A 325 -26.19 7.41 28.13
C LEU A 325 -25.02 7.38 29.12
N HIS A 326 -24.78 6.20 29.70
CA HIS A 326 -23.58 5.91 30.48
C HIS A 326 -22.92 4.68 29.88
N THR A 327 -21.66 4.81 29.49
CA THR A 327 -20.92 3.73 28.82
C THR A 327 -19.44 3.78 29.18
N GLN A 328 -18.74 2.68 28.90
CA GLN A 328 -17.29 2.61 29.02
C GLN A 328 -16.67 2.66 27.63
N ILE A 329 -15.66 3.52 27.50
CA ILE A 329 -14.86 3.72 26.29
C ILE A 329 -13.45 3.24 26.60
N HIS A 330 -12.93 2.35 25.77
CA HIS A 330 -11.60 1.77 25.93
C HIS A 330 -10.61 2.40 24.96
N GLY A 331 -9.41 2.68 25.47
CA GLY A 331 -8.28 3.06 24.65
C GLY A 331 -7.71 1.89 23.84
N GLY A 332 -7.01 2.24 22.78
CA GLY A 332 -6.27 1.34 21.92
C GLY A 332 -4.96 1.98 21.47
N ILE A 333 -4.31 1.38 20.48
CA ILE A 333 -3.09 1.93 19.89
C ILE A 333 -3.35 3.27 19.20
N SER A 334 -4.57 3.46 18.69
CA SER A 334 -5.04 4.70 18.05
C SER A 334 -5.92 5.54 18.97
N ARG A 335 -5.84 5.24 20.28
CA ARG A 335 -6.61 5.86 21.35
C ARG A 335 -8.12 5.63 21.19
N ALA A 336 -8.93 6.38 21.92
CA ALA A 336 -10.39 6.37 21.75
C ALA A 336 -10.87 7.73 21.26
N ALA A 337 -12.02 7.79 20.59
CA ALA A 337 -12.56 9.05 20.13
C ALA A 337 -14.09 9.11 20.22
N LEU A 338 -14.58 10.32 20.50
CA LEU A 338 -15.98 10.67 20.49
C LEU A 338 -16.24 11.65 19.34
N ILE A 339 -17.33 11.48 18.63
CA ILE A 339 -17.75 12.34 17.52
C ILE A 339 -19.20 12.74 17.76
N TYR A 340 -19.53 14.01 17.53
CA TYR A 340 -20.90 14.48 17.58
C TYR A 340 -21.28 15.15 16.25
N GLY A 341 -22.25 14.57 15.54
CA GLY A 341 -22.66 15.02 14.23
C GLY A 341 -21.56 14.82 13.17
N ASP A 342 -21.46 15.76 12.23
CA ASP A 342 -20.56 15.68 11.09
C ASP A 342 -19.25 16.41 11.39
N ALA A 343 -18.49 15.89 12.35
CA ALA A 343 -17.25 16.53 12.79
C ALA A 343 -16.25 16.68 11.63
N GLN A 344 -15.69 17.87 11.50
CA GLN A 344 -14.61 18.09 10.54
C GLN A 344 -13.39 17.24 10.90
N LEU A 345 -12.85 16.54 9.91
CA LEU A 345 -11.65 15.74 10.06
C LEU A 345 -10.43 16.67 10.17
N ASP A 346 -9.66 16.50 11.24
CA ASP A 346 -8.34 17.12 11.39
C ASP A 346 -7.27 16.05 11.17
N LEU A 347 -6.40 16.26 10.18
CA LEU A 347 -5.27 15.38 9.86
C LEU A 347 -3.95 15.86 10.45
N SER A 348 -3.98 16.76 11.45
CA SER A 348 -2.76 17.25 12.08
C SER A 348 -1.88 16.07 12.55
N ALA A 349 -0.73 15.91 11.89
CA ALA A 349 0.13 14.76 12.07
C ALA A 349 0.81 14.77 13.45
N ASP A 350 0.87 13.61 14.10
CA ASP A 350 1.81 13.42 15.20
C ASP A 350 3.24 13.44 14.62
N ALA A 351 4.03 14.44 15.00
CA ALA A 351 5.39 14.61 14.48
C ALA A 351 6.28 13.37 14.69
N GLN A 352 5.94 12.51 15.68
CA GLN A 352 6.66 11.26 15.95
C GLN A 352 6.38 10.15 14.92
N GLY A 353 5.30 10.27 14.13
CA GLY A 353 4.91 9.30 13.10
C GLY A 353 5.50 9.57 11.70
N THR A 354 6.34 10.60 11.55
CA THR A 354 6.92 10.98 10.24
C THR A 354 7.93 9.94 9.73
N LEU A 355 8.02 9.80 8.40
CA LEU A 355 8.99 8.91 7.76
C LEU A 355 10.42 9.39 8.00
N SER A 356 10.64 10.70 7.99
CA SER A 356 11.94 11.30 8.31
C SER A 356 12.39 10.96 9.74
N ALA A 357 11.49 10.98 10.73
CA ALA A 357 11.81 10.60 12.10
C ALA A 357 12.17 9.11 12.19
N ALA A 358 11.42 8.24 11.52
CA ALA A 358 11.71 6.81 11.45
C ALA A 358 13.08 6.54 10.80
N ALA A 359 13.36 7.18 9.66
CA ALA A 359 14.65 7.06 8.98
C ALA A 359 15.83 7.55 9.83
N ALA A 360 15.66 8.66 10.55
CA ALA A 360 16.68 9.18 11.46
C ALA A 360 16.96 8.20 12.61
N ALA A 361 15.92 7.60 13.20
CA ALA A 361 16.07 6.58 14.23
C ALA A 361 16.75 5.30 13.67
N ALA A 362 16.33 4.84 12.50
CA ALA A 362 16.82 3.62 11.86
C ALA A 362 18.33 3.67 11.55
N VAL A 363 18.87 4.83 11.13
CA VAL A 363 20.31 4.98 10.86
C VAL A 363 21.18 4.87 12.13
N THR A 364 20.60 5.01 13.32
CA THR A 364 21.33 4.85 14.59
C THR A 364 21.38 3.39 15.07
N ALA A 365 20.50 2.52 14.58
CA ALA A 365 20.45 1.11 14.92
C ALA A 365 21.34 0.27 13.98
N ALA A 366 21.74 -0.91 14.43
CA ALA A 366 22.42 -1.88 13.57
C ALA A 366 21.40 -2.47 12.57
N PRO A 367 21.73 -2.57 11.27
CA PRO A 367 20.84 -3.20 10.30
C PRO A 367 20.51 -4.64 10.66
N ILE A 368 19.26 -5.02 10.46
CA ILE A 368 18.77 -6.40 10.58
C ILE A 368 19.21 -7.17 9.34
N PRO A 369 19.93 -8.30 9.47
CA PRO A 369 20.34 -9.10 8.33
C PRO A 369 19.13 -9.56 7.51
N ALA A 370 19.11 -9.19 6.24
CA ALA A 370 18.09 -9.61 5.30
C ALA A 370 18.74 -9.88 3.93
N PRO A 371 18.38 -10.97 3.22
CA PRO A 371 18.91 -11.22 1.89
C PRO A 371 18.45 -10.15 0.91
N ILE A 372 19.36 -9.67 0.06
CA ILE A 372 19.04 -8.68 -1.00
C ILE A 372 17.93 -9.16 -1.96
N GLN A 373 17.63 -10.46 -1.96
CA GLN A 373 16.56 -11.09 -2.73
C GLN A 373 15.15 -10.61 -2.37
N ILE A 374 14.96 -9.97 -1.21
CA ILE A 374 13.70 -9.29 -0.88
C ILE A 374 13.45 -8.07 -1.78
N LEU A 375 14.50 -7.53 -2.41
CA LEU A 375 14.39 -6.44 -3.37
C LEU A 375 14.06 -6.97 -4.77
N PRO A 376 13.25 -6.22 -5.55
CA PRO A 376 13.03 -6.54 -6.95
C PRO A 376 14.36 -6.58 -7.70
N THR A 377 14.53 -7.58 -8.57
CA THR A 377 15.71 -7.67 -9.42
C THR A 377 15.72 -6.54 -10.46
N SER A 378 16.88 -5.91 -10.69
CA SER A 378 17.26 -5.60 -12.06
C SER A 378 17.69 -6.93 -12.68
N GLY A 379 16.81 -7.57 -13.46
CA GLY A 379 17.02 -8.89 -14.07
C GLY A 379 18.46 -9.16 -14.48
N GLY A 380 19.13 -10.00 -13.69
CA GLY A 380 20.53 -10.38 -13.85
C GLY A 380 20.68 -11.47 -14.88
N ALA A 381 20.86 -10.99 -16.12
CA ALA A 381 21.31 -11.66 -17.35
C ALA A 381 20.85 -10.84 -18.57
N ALA A 382 19.81 -10.00 -18.39
CA ALA A 382 19.05 -9.40 -19.49
C ALA A 382 18.94 -7.86 -19.42
N GLY A 383 19.76 -7.20 -18.59
CA GLY A 383 19.82 -5.74 -18.55
C GLY A 383 18.47 -5.10 -18.27
N HIS A 384 17.78 -5.54 -17.23
CA HIS A 384 16.48 -4.98 -16.93
C HIS A 384 16.61 -3.64 -16.18
N ARG A 385 15.86 -2.62 -16.59
CA ARG A 385 15.72 -1.36 -15.84
C ARG A 385 14.25 -1.14 -15.53
N SER A 386 13.91 -1.13 -14.25
CA SER A 386 12.53 -0.92 -13.83
C SER A 386 12.01 0.42 -14.31
N ALA A 387 10.74 0.41 -14.64
CA ALA A 387 9.97 1.60 -14.96
C ALA A 387 8.84 1.74 -13.93
N ARG A 388 8.13 2.86 -13.99
CA ARG A 388 6.88 3.03 -13.22
C ARG A 388 5.75 2.26 -13.86
N LEU A 389 5.63 2.35 -15.17
CA LEU A 389 4.46 1.82 -15.86
C LEU A 389 4.75 1.49 -17.32
N LEU A 390 4.08 0.44 -17.81
CA LEU A 390 3.88 0.20 -19.23
C LEU A 390 2.39 0.38 -19.57
N LEU A 391 2.09 1.24 -20.54
CA LEU A 391 0.78 1.35 -21.17
C LEU A 391 0.80 0.65 -22.53
N GLY A 392 -0.24 -0.14 -22.81
CA GLY A 392 -0.33 -0.91 -24.04
C GLY A 392 0.52 -2.18 -24.00
N ASP A 393 1.16 -2.50 -25.12
CA ASP A 393 1.78 -3.81 -25.33
C ASP A 393 3.26 -3.86 -24.96
N ALA A 394 3.72 -5.06 -24.60
CA ALA A 394 5.14 -5.37 -24.59
C ALA A 394 5.68 -5.39 -26.04
N VAL A 395 6.70 -4.57 -26.32
CA VAL A 395 7.25 -4.40 -27.68
C VAL A 395 8.78 -4.41 -27.67
N ASP A 396 9.36 -5.07 -28.68
CA ASP A 396 10.81 -5.15 -28.90
C ASP A 396 11.26 -4.21 -30.03
N GLY A 397 12.47 -3.67 -29.95
CA GLY A 397 13.06 -2.91 -31.05
C GLY A 397 14.41 -2.29 -30.71
N HIS A 398 14.98 -1.60 -31.69
CA HIS A 398 16.13 -0.73 -31.46
C HIS A 398 15.64 0.64 -31.00
N VAL A 399 16.43 1.30 -30.16
CA VAL A 399 16.08 2.61 -29.62
C VAL A 399 16.68 3.71 -30.49
N HIS A 400 15.83 4.58 -31.02
CA HIS A 400 16.25 5.91 -31.46
C HIS A 400 16.06 6.88 -30.29
N PHE A 401 17.05 7.72 -30.01
CA PHE A 401 17.00 8.67 -28.90
C PHE A 401 16.87 10.08 -29.46
N SER A 402 15.97 10.87 -28.89
CA SER A 402 15.84 12.29 -29.18
C SER A 402 15.71 13.08 -27.88
N ASP A 403 16.42 14.20 -27.77
CA ASP A 403 16.31 15.09 -26.61
C ASP A 403 14.99 15.90 -26.62
N ALA A 404 14.38 16.09 -27.81
CA ALA A 404 13.15 16.84 -28.03
C ALA A 404 12.27 16.18 -29.10
N GLU A 405 11.17 16.81 -29.51
CA GLU A 405 10.32 16.28 -30.58
C GLU A 405 11.14 16.03 -31.86
N PRO A 406 11.10 14.81 -32.45
CA PRO A 406 11.84 14.51 -33.67
C PRO A 406 11.41 15.38 -34.85
N ASP A 407 12.37 15.73 -35.70
CA ASP A 407 12.11 16.28 -37.03
C ASP A 407 11.75 15.15 -38.02
N ALA A 408 11.60 15.49 -39.32
CA ALA A 408 11.20 14.51 -40.32
C ALA A 408 12.18 13.32 -40.43
N GLU A 409 13.49 13.57 -40.38
CA GLU A 409 14.50 12.52 -40.43
C GLU A 409 14.52 11.70 -39.13
N GLY A 410 14.37 12.36 -37.98
CA GLY A 410 14.25 11.71 -36.68
C GLY A 410 13.03 10.78 -36.58
N TRP A 411 11.90 11.15 -37.17
CA TRP A 411 10.71 10.28 -37.22
C TRP A 411 10.94 9.03 -38.07
N GLU A 412 11.59 9.16 -39.23
CA GLU A 412 11.96 8.01 -40.06
C GLU A 412 12.98 7.10 -39.36
N ALA A 413 13.96 7.69 -38.68
CA ALA A 413 14.94 6.95 -37.89
C ALA A 413 14.28 6.19 -36.73
N ALA A 414 13.35 6.82 -36.01
CA ALA A 414 12.59 6.18 -34.94
C ALA A 414 11.69 5.06 -35.45
N ARG A 415 11.01 5.26 -36.59
CA ARG A 415 10.21 4.22 -37.25
C ARG A 415 11.08 3.02 -37.64
N ALA A 416 12.25 3.27 -38.24
CA ALA A 416 13.18 2.22 -38.63
C ALA A 416 13.75 1.46 -37.43
N ALA A 417 14.04 2.15 -36.32
CA ALA A 417 14.50 1.56 -35.08
C ALA A 417 13.39 0.72 -34.39
N GLY A 418 12.15 1.18 -34.49
CA GLY A 418 10.97 0.57 -33.91
C GLY A 418 10.60 1.15 -32.54
N LEU A 419 11.55 1.73 -31.80
CA LEU A 419 11.33 2.40 -30.52
C LEU A 419 11.89 3.82 -30.52
N LEU A 420 11.16 4.76 -29.90
CA LEU A 420 11.59 6.14 -29.65
C LEU A 420 11.80 6.34 -28.15
N ALA A 421 13.02 6.68 -27.73
CA ALA A 421 13.31 7.21 -26.40
C ALA A 421 13.38 8.73 -26.43
N ILE A 422 12.60 9.39 -25.59
CA ILE A 422 12.52 10.85 -25.55
C ILE A 422 12.39 11.35 -24.11
N VAL A 423 13.10 12.43 -23.78
CA VAL A 423 13.14 12.95 -22.40
C VAL A 423 11.81 13.61 -22.01
N GLN A 424 11.19 14.33 -22.94
CA GLN A 424 9.87 14.94 -22.77
C GLN A 424 9.02 14.66 -23.99
N ALA A 425 7.82 14.09 -23.79
CA ALA A 425 6.86 13.85 -24.84
C ALA A 425 5.56 14.56 -24.51
N SER A 426 4.99 15.28 -25.47
CA SER A 426 3.58 15.67 -25.39
C SER A 426 2.71 14.46 -25.79
N PRO A 427 1.40 14.46 -25.44
CA PRO A 427 0.46 13.47 -25.97
C PRO A 427 0.47 13.43 -27.50
N GLU A 428 0.65 14.57 -28.16
CA GLU A 428 0.77 14.66 -29.62
C GLU A 428 2.02 13.95 -30.14
N THR A 429 3.17 14.09 -29.47
CA THR A 429 4.40 13.37 -29.81
C THR A 429 4.19 11.86 -29.78
N VAL A 430 3.54 11.33 -28.74
CA VAL A 430 3.27 9.89 -28.59
C VAL A 430 2.29 9.41 -29.67
N LEU A 431 1.22 10.16 -29.91
CA LEU A 431 0.23 9.84 -30.94
C LEU A 431 0.82 9.87 -32.35
N ARG A 432 1.73 10.82 -32.61
CA ARG A 432 2.47 10.94 -33.87
C ARG A 432 3.43 9.79 -34.05
N ALA A 433 4.18 9.40 -33.03
CA ALA A 433 5.07 8.23 -33.05
C ALA A 433 4.30 6.99 -33.51
N ARG A 434 3.15 6.74 -32.89
CA ARG A 434 2.25 5.64 -33.29
C ARG A 434 1.75 5.80 -34.72
N ALA A 435 1.36 7.01 -35.14
CA ALA A 435 0.83 7.25 -36.49
C ALA A 435 1.87 7.02 -37.60
N VAL A 436 3.15 7.30 -37.36
CA VAL A 436 4.22 7.08 -38.34
C VAL A 436 4.79 5.66 -38.31
N GLY A 437 4.28 4.79 -37.42
CA GLY A 437 4.66 3.38 -37.34
C GLY A 437 5.79 3.06 -36.35
N VAL A 438 6.06 3.93 -35.37
CA VAL A 438 6.89 3.57 -34.22
C VAL A 438 6.08 2.62 -33.34
N ARG A 439 6.67 1.47 -32.98
CA ARG A 439 6.00 0.42 -32.18
C ARG A 439 6.03 0.69 -30.68
N GLY A 440 6.93 1.53 -30.20
CA GLY A 440 6.92 1.92 -28.80
C GLY A 440 7.66 3.20 -28.47
N VAL A 441 7.27 3.82 -27.37
CA VAL A 441 7.87 5.06 -26.87
C VAL A 441 8.33 4.86 -25.43
N ILE A 442 9.53 5.33 -25.11
CA ILE A 442 10.09 5.37 -23.76
C ILE A 442 10.19 6.84 -23.36
N VAL A 443 9.51 7.21 -22.28
CA VAL A 443 9.47 8.58 -21.76
C VAL A 443 9.96 8.62 -20.33
N CYS A 444 10.54 9.76 -19.90
CA CYS A 444 10.88 9.95 -18.50
C CYS A 444 9.61 9.92 -17.62
N GLY A 445 8.68 10.84 -17.86
CA GLY A 445 7.42 10.95 -17.12
C GLY A 445 6.33 11.58 -17.97
N LEU A 446 5.06 11.37 -17.60
CA LEU A 446 3.90 12.06 -18.15
C LEU A 446 2.98 12.42 -17.00
N SER A 447 2.54 13.67 -16.92
CA SER A 447 1.53 14.08 -15.93
C SER A 447 0.24 13.26 -16.09
N ASP A 448 -0.56 13.23 -15.04
CA ASP A 448 -1.81 12.46 -15.03
C ASP A 448 -2.78 12.93 -16.14
N GLY A 449 -2.81 14.25 -16.40
CA GLY A 449 -3.60 14.83 -17.49
C GLY A 449 -3.10 14.47 -18.89
N GLU A 450 -1.78 14.36 -19.10
CA GLU A 450 -1.21 13.94 -20.39
C GLU A 450 -1.52 12.47 -20.68
N ARG A 451 -1.47 11.63 -19.65
CA ARG A 451 -1.84 10.21 -19.73
C ARG A 451 -3.31 10.03 -20.10
N ASP A 452 -4.20 10.81 -19.49
CA ASP A 452 -5.63 10.78 -19.80
C ASP A 452 -5.91 11.20 -21.24
N ALA A 453 -5.29 12.29 -21.68
CA ALA A 453 -5.41 12.78 -23.05
C ALA A 453 -4.95 11.71 -24.05
N LEU A 454 -3.88 10.99 -23.72
CA LEU A 454 -3.37 9.90 -24.54
C LEU A 454 -4.33 8.71 -24.54
N ALA A 455 -4.77 8.22 -23.38
CA ALA A 455 -5.69 7.10 -23.24
C ALA A 455 -6.99 7.33 -24.02
N ALA A 456 -7.63 8.48 -23.82
CA ALA A 456 -8.86 8.86 -24.53
C ALA A 456 -8.66 8.98 -26.05
N SER A 457 -7.45 9.34 -26.50
CA SER A 457 -7.09 9.39 -27.92
C SER A 457 -6.86 7.99 -28.51
N LEU A 458 -6.29 7.07 -27.73
CA LEU A 458 -6.12 5.66 -28.10
C LEU A 458 -7.48 4.96 -28.21
N GLU A 459 -8.37 5.13 -27.23
CA GLU A 459 -9.72 4.55 -27.21
C GLU A 459 -10.56 4.98 -28.42
N ARG A 460 -10.60 6.28 -28.72
CA ARG A 460 -11.33 6.81 -29.90
C ARG A 460 -10.87 6.16 -31.20
N ARG A 461 -9.58 5.84 -31.33
CA ARG A 461 -9.03 5.18 -32.52
C ARG A 461 -9.35 3.68 -32.57
N ILE A 462 -9.37 2.99 -31.42
CA ILE A 462 -9.83 1.59 -31.32
C ILE A 462 -11.31 1.51 -31.73
N ALA A 463 -12.15 2.40 -31.21
CA ALA A 463 -13.57 2.48 -31.54
C ALA A 463 -13.82 2.73 -33.05
N ALA A 464 -12.89 3.40 -33.73
CA ALA A 464 -12.92 3.61 -35.18
C ALA A 464 -12.48 2.39 -36.01
N ALA A 465 -12.27 1.21 -35.39
CA ALA A 465 -11.87 -0.05 -36.03
C ALA A 465 -10.60 0.06 -36.90
N VAL A 466 -9.72 1.00 -36.56
CA VAL A 466 -8.40 1.08 -37.19
C VAL A 466 -7.59 -0.09 -36.66
N ALA A 467 -7.24 -1.05 -37.52
CA ALA A 467 -6.31 -2.13 -37.15
C ALA A 467 -5.00 -1.47 -36.69
N THR A 468 -4.70 -1.57 -35.40
CA THR A 468 -3.52 -0.93 -34.84
C THR A 468 -2.50 -2.01 -34.51
N GLU A 469 -1.31 -1.87 -35.08
CA GLU A 469 -0.16 -2.65 -34.66
C GLU A 469 0.07 -2.48 -33.15
N PRO A 470 0.65 -3.51 -32.48
CA PRO A 470 0.97 -3.43 -31.06
C PRO A 470 1.78 -2.17 -30.75
N PHE A 471 1.39 -1.46 -29.68
CA PHE A 471 2.03 -0.21 -29.29
C PHE A 471 2.25 -0.15 -27.79
N GLY A 472 3.50 0.03 -27.37
CA GLY A 472 3.88 0.17 -25.96
C GLY A 472 4.38 1.57 -25.61
N LEU A 473 3.93 2.13 -24.50
CA LEU A 473 4.47 3.35 -23.90
C LEU A 473 5.01 3.04 -22.50
N LEU A 474 6.32 3.11 -22.34
CA LEU A 474 6.98 2.89 -21.05
C LEU A 474 7.34 4.21 -20.38
N ILE A 475 6.88 4.38 -19.15
CA ILE A 475 7.10 5.57 -18.31
C ILE A 475 8.13 5.22 -17.24
N MET A 476 9.31 5.83 -17.31
CA MET A 476 10.46 5.43 -16.49
C MET A 476 10.36 5.89 -15.04
N THR A 477 9.86 7.09 -14.79
CA THR A 477 9.99 7.80 -13.50
C THR A 477 8.68 8.47 -13.08
N SER A 478 8.69 9.15 -11.93
CA SER A 478 7.53 9.87 -11.39
C SER A 478 7.06 11.01 -12.30
N ARG A 479 5.78 11.38 -12.12
CA ARG A 479 5.15 12.49 -12.86
C ARG A 479 5.87 13.82 -12.63
N ARG A 480 6.28 14.07 -11.38
CA ARG A 480 7.07 15.24 -10.99
C ARG A 480 8.45 14.81 -10.49
N MET A 481 9.45 15.02 -11.34
CA MET A 481 10.82 14.61 -11.06
C MET A 481 11.66 15.71 -10.40
N SER A 482 12.60 15.29 -9.56
CA SER A 482 13.75 16.11 -9.19
C SER A 482 14.66 16.40 -10.40
N GLN A 483 15.45 17.48 -10.34
CA GLN A 483 16.38 17.82 -11.42
C GLN A 483 17.47 16.74 -11.61
N SER A 484 17.91 16.10 -10.53
CA SER A 484 18.86 14.99 -10.55
C SER A 484 18.25 13.75 -11.19
N GLY A 485 17.02 13.38 -10.81
CA GLY A 485 16.27 12.27 -11.42
C GLY A 485 16.13 12.47 -12.92
N ARG A 486 15.72 13.67 -13.37
CA ARG A 486 15.56 13.97 -14.81
C ARG A 486 16.87 13.83 -15.57
N SER A 487 17.98 14.27 -14.98
CA SER A 487 19.31 14.15 -15.57
C SER A 487 19.76 12.70 -15.69
N SER A 488 19.48 11.88 -14.66
CA SER A 488 19.78 10.44 -14.64
C SER A 488 18.94 9.66 -15.68
N ALA A 489 17.64 9.97 -15.77
CA ALA A 489 16.76 9.37 -16.77
C ALA A 489 17.17 9.77 -18.19
N ALA A 490 17.48 11.04 -18.45
CA ALA A 490 17.97 11.48 -19.75
C ALA A 490 19.31 10.83 -20.13
N ALA A 491 20.23 10.67 -19.18
CA ALA A 491 21.50 9.97 -19.41
C ALA A 491 21.28 8.49 -19.76
N LEU A 492 20.36 7.81 -19.08
CA LEU A 492 19.93 6.47 -19.46
C LEU A 492 19.40 6.44 -20.89
N LEU A 493 18.39 7.24 -21.20
CA LEU A 493 17.70 7.17 -22.49
C LEU A 493 18.68 7.42 -23.64
N ARG A 494 19.64 8.34 -23.44
CA ARG A 494 20.74 8.57 -24.38
C ARG A 494 21.65 7.36 -24.54
N SER A 495 22.00 6.67 -23.45
CA SER A 495 22.83 5.45 -23.50
C SER A 495 22.16 4.27 -24.21
N LEU A 496 20.83 4.28 -24.32
CA LEU A 496 20.10 3.23 -25.04
C LEU A 496 20.17 3.38 -26.56
N HIS A 497 20.58 4.53 -27.09
CA HIS A 497 20.57 4.82 -28.53
C HIS A 497 21.29 3.74 -29.35
N GLY A 498 20.60 3.18 -30.35
CA GLY A 498 21.09 2.09 -31.19
C GLY A 498 21.09 0.71 -30.51
N GLY A 499 20.84 0.65 -29.21
CA GLY A 499 20.68 -0.58 -28.43
C GLY A 499 19.33 -1.25 -28.71
N ARG A 500 19.29 -2.58 -28.58
CA ARG A 500 18.04 -3.34 -28.66
C ARG A 500 17.44 -3.52 -27.26
N VAL A 501 16.17 -3.20 -27.11
CA VAL A 501 15.44 -3.32 -25.84
C VAL A 501 14.03 -3.86 -26.06
N THR A 502 13.48 -4.48 -25.02
CA THR A 502 12.08 -4.89 -24.95
C THR A 502 11.39 -4.13 -23.83
N LEU A 503 10.21 -3.55 -24.09
CA LEU A 503 9.32 -3.05 -23.05
C LEU A 503 8.61 -4.25 -22.43
N SER A 504 8.78 -4.44 -21.12
CA SER A 504 8.27 -5.59 -20.36
C SER A 504 7.17 -5.14 -19.40
N ALA A 505 6.11 -5.94 -19.30
CA ALA A 505 5.05 -5.78 -18.31
C ALA A 505 5.36 -6.56 -17.01
N GLU A 506 6.13 -7.64 -17.09
CA GLU A 506 6.40 -8.52 -15.95
C GLU A 506 7.88 -8.93 -15.89
N PRO A 507 8.71 -8.27 -15.07
CA PRO A 507 8.41 -7.04 -14.33
C PRO A 507 8.32 -5.82 -15.26
N ILE A 508 7.60 -4.79 -14.82
CA ILE A 508 7.44 -3.52 -15.54
C ILE A 508 8.80 -2.84 -15.72
N GLY A 509 9.24 -2.66 -16.98
CA GLY A 509 10.50 -1.99 -17.28
C GLY A 509 11.07 -2.27 -18.66
N LEU A 510 12.31 -1.83 -18.87
CA LEU A 510 13.10 -2.11 -20.07
C LEU A 510 13.90 -3.38 -19.87
N VAL A 511 13.96 -4.27 -20.85
CA VAL A 511 14.89 -5.41 -20.90
C VAL A 511 15.90 -5.16 -22.01
N MET A 512 17.15 -4.88 -21.65
CA MET A 512 18.22 -4.54 -22.58
C MET A 512 18.91 -5.80 -23.12
N THR A 513 18.87 -6.00 -24.44
CA THR A 513 19.50 -7.15 -25.11
C THR A 513 20.80 -6.74 -25.79
N GLY A 514 21.95 -6.95 -25.14
CA GLY A 514 23.28 -6.79 -25.76
C GLY A 514 24.42 -6.37 -24.82
N ALA A 515 25.62 -6.95 -25.04
CA ALA A 515 26.79 -6.76 -24.18
C ALA A 515 27.36 -5.32 -24.12
N SER A 516 27.12 -4.46 -25.12
CA SER A 516 27.61 -3.08 -25.15
C SER A 516 26.77 -2.15 -24.26
N VAL A 517 25.45 -2.19 -24.39
CA VAL A 517 24.49 -1.44 -23.55
C VAL A 517 24.61 -1.88 -22.08
N LEU A 518 24.80 -3.18 -21.85
CA LEU A 518 25.06 -3.74 -20.52
C LEU A 518 26.35 -3.20 -19.90
N ARG A 519 27.44 -3.04 -20.66
CA ARG A 519 28.72 -2.52 -20.13
C ARG A 519 28.68 -1.04 -19.82
N GLU A 520 28.09 -0.21 -20.67
CA GLU A 520 27.99 1.24 -20.41
C GLU A 520 27.01 1.55 -19.27
N ALA A 521 25.91 0.81 -19.17
CA ALA A 521 25.01 0.91 -18.02
C ALA A 521 25.68 0.42 -16.72
N SER A 522 26.45 -0.67 -16.77
CA SER A 522 27.07 -1.30 -15.59
C SER A 522 28.35 -0.61 -15.10
N ALA A 523 29.19 -0.06 -15.98
CA ALA A 523 30.48 0.55 -15.61
C ALA A 523 30.37 1.83 -14.76
N ALA A 524 29.18 2.42 -14.67
CA ALA A 524 28.91 3.63 -13.87
C ALA A 524 28.35 3.35 -12.46
N GLN A 525 28.18 2.09 -12.05
CA GLN A 525 27.48 1.72 -10.82
C GLN A 525 28.44 1.06 -9.81
N ALA A 526 28.65 1.70 -8.66
CA ALA A 526 29.31 1.07 -7.51
C ALA A 526 28.24 0.51 -6.56
N GLY A 527 28.39 -0.75 -6.14
CA GLY A 527 27.47 -1.41 -5.19
C GLY A 527 26.54 -2.45 -5.82
N ASP A 528 25.67 -3.04 -5.00
CA ASP A 528 24.71 -4.11 -5.35
C ASP A 528 23.25 -3.61 -5.33
N VAL A 529 23.00 -2.35 -5.00
CA VAL A 529 21.67 -1.72 -5.00
C VAL A 529 21.71 -0.36 -5.70
N ARG A 530 20.67 -0.08 -6.47
CA ARG A 530 20.34 1.23 -7.04
C ARG A 530 19.14 1.81 -6.33
N VAL A 531 19.17 3.11 -6.09
CA VAL A 531 18.00 3.87 -5.65
C VAL A 531 17.25 4.39 -6.88
N ILE A 532 15.98 4.03 -6.98
CA ILE A 532 15.09 4.34 -8.12
C ILE A 532 13.99 5.35 -7.79
N GLY A 533 13.97 5.87 -6.57
CA GLY A 533 13.01 6.87 -6.11
C GLY A 533 13.50 7.69 -4.92
N GLY A 534 12.75 8.75 -4.59
CA GLY A 534 13.00 9.61 -3.43
C GLY A 534 14.28 10.45 -3.51
N ALA A 535 14.74 10.93 -2.35
CA ALA A 535 15.83 11.91 -2.24
C ALA A 535 17.19 11.42 -2.78
N TYR A 536 17.40 10.11 -2.84
CA TYR A 536 18.65 9.49 -3.31
C TYR A 536 18.51 8.88 -4.71
N GLU A 537 17.44 9.20 -5.47
CA GLU A 537 17.20 8.68 -6.82
C GLU A 537 18.44 8.79 -7.72
N GLY A 538 18.81 7.67 -8.34
CA GLY A 538 19.97 7.55 -9.22
C GLY A 538 21.28 7.16 -8.51
N ALA A 539 21.33 7.23 -7.18
CA ALA A 539 22.47 6.74 -6.41
C ALA A 539 22.59 5.21 -6.50
N SER A 540 23.80 4.70 -6.26
CA SER A 540 24.07 3.27 -6.09
C SER A 540 24.85 3.07 -4.79
N GLY A 541 24.67 1.91 -4.15
CA GLY A 541 25.25 1.63 -2.85
C GLY A 541 25.28 0.15 -2.53
N THR A 542 25.82 -0.17 -1.35
CA THR A 542 25.90 -1.56 -0.85
C THR A 542 24.76 -1.84 0.13
N TRP A 543 24.03 -2.93 -0.07
CA TRP A 543 22.98 -3.43 0.81
C TRP A 543 23.58 -3.94 2.12
N GLU A 544 23.01 -3.48 3.24
CA GLU A 544 23.46 -3.86 4.59
C GLU A 544 22.36 -4.61 5.37
N GLY A 545 21.14 -4.71 4.83
CA GLY A 545 19.98 -5.34 5.49
C GLY A 545 18.80 -4.38 5.63
N LEU A 546 17.88 -4.66 6.55
CA LEU A 546 16.78 -3.77 6.90
C LEU A 546 17.22 -2.78 7.99
N ALA A 547 16.98 -1.49 7.77
CA ALA A 547 17.19 -0.45 8.77
C ALA A 547 16.00 -0.38 9.76
N ASP A 548 14.79 -0.61 9.26
CA ASP A 548 13.56 -0.59 10.04
C ASP A 548 12.53 -1.55 9.42
N PRO A 549 12.07 -2.60 10.12
CA PRO A 549 11.16 -3.60 9.58
C PRO A 549 9.68 -3.22 9.77
N ARG A 550 9.32 -1.92 9.82
CA ARG A 550 7.91 -1.48 9.83
C ARG A 550 7.10 -2.24 8.77
N ALA A 551 5.96 -2.80 9.18
CA ALA A 551 5.24 -3.77 8.37
C ALA A 551 4.73 -3.20 7.03
N ASP A 552 4.23 -1.96 7.01
CA ASP A 552 3.67 -1.33 5.80
C ASP A 552 4.70 -0.59 4.95
N ASP A 553 5.78 -0.10 5.57
CA ASP A 553 6.83 0.69 4.90
C ASP A 553 8.21 0.44 5.52
N PRO A 554 8.81 -0.72 5.25
CA PRO A 554 10.12 -1.02 5.80
C PRO A 554 11.21 -0.24 5.08
N LEU A 555 12.24 0.12 5.84
CA LEU A 555 13.41 0.83 5.34
C LEU A 555 14.56 -0.15 5.14
N GLY A 556 15.18 -0.10 3.97
CA GLY A 556 16.45 -0.75 3.68
C GLY A 556 17.64 0.08 4.16
N ALA A 557 18.66 -0.59 4.67
CA ALA A 557 19.94 -0.01 5.02
C ALA A 557 20.89 -0.09 3.82
N VAL A 558 21.24 1.06 3.24
CA VAL A 558 22.12 1.13 2.07
C VAL A 558 23.30 2.06 2.34
N ARG A 559 24.52 1.57 2.11
CA ARG A 559 25.73 2.38 2.21
C ARG A 559 26.00 3.07 0.88
N ILE A 560 25.83 4.39 0.85
CA ILE A 560 26.06 5.26 -0.31
C ILE A 560 27.22 6.20 0.03
N ASP A 561 28.28 6.18 -0.79
CA ASP A 561 29.50 6.98 -0.57
C ASP A 561 30.09 6.82 0.84
N GLY A 562 30.04 5.61 1.39
CA GLY A 562 30.53 5.27 2.72
C GLY A 562 29.56 5.60 3.88
N VAL A 563 28.46 6.30 3.62
CA VAL A 563 27.47 6.69 4.63
C VAL A 563 26.26 5.77 4.59
N LEU A 564 25.85 5.26 5.76
CA LEU A 564 24.64 4.44 5.89
C LEU A 564 23.40 5.32 5.76
N ARG A 565 22.49 4.94 4.86
CA ARG A 565 21.21 5.60 4.63
C ARG A 565 20.08 4.61 4.84
N ALA A 566 19.01 5.05 5.52
CA ALA A 566 17.74 4.34 5.55
C ALA A 566 16.92 4.82 4.36
N ILE A 567 16.52 3.90 3.48
CA ILE A 567 15.82 4.19 2.24
C ILE A 567 14.59 3.28 2.15
N PRO A 568 13.40 3.82 1.82
CA PRO A 568 12.20 3.01 1.62
C PRO A 568 12.45 1.83 0.70
N ILE A 569 12.01 0.64 1.08
CA ILE A 569 12.34 -0.58 0.32
C ILE A 569 11.82 -0.54 -1.13
N GLY A 570 10.71 0.17 -1.37
CA GLY A 570 10.16 0.35 -2.72
C GLY A 570 11.04 1.19 -3.63
N ASP A 571 11.89 2.04 -3.06
CA ASP A 571 12.87 2.86 -3.78
C ASP A 571 14.16 2.11 -4.10
N LEU A 572 14.28 0.85 -3.68
CA LEU A 572 15.48 0.05 -3.84
C LEU A 572 15.30 -1.02 -4.92
N GLN A 573 16.30 -1.10 -5.78
CA GLN A 573 16.42 -2.14 -6.79
C GLN A 573 17.77 -2.81 -6.69
N ARG A 574 17.79 -4.14 -6.66
CA ARG A 574 19.03 -4.93 -6.70
C ARG A 574 19.71 -4.79 -8.06
N ILE A 575 20.98 -4.37 -8.07
CA ILE A 575 21.92 -4.42 -9.19
C ILE A 575 22.56 -5.81 -9.13
N THR A 576 22.29 -6.66 -10.11
CA THR A 576 22.82 -8.02 -10.08
C THR A 576 24.33 -8.05 -10.33
N ALA A 577 25.01 -8.95 -9.61
CA ALA A 577 26.31 -9.52 -10.01
C ALA A 577 26.06 -10.82 -10.79
#